data_AF-A0A7X2G5N1-F1
#
_entry.id   AF-A0A7X2G5N1-F1
#
_cell.length_a   1.000
_cell.length_b   1.000
_cell.length_c   1.000
_cell.angle_alpha   90.00
_cell.angle_beta   90.00
_cell.angle_gamma   90.00
#
_symmetry.space_group_name_H-M   'P 1'
#
loop_
_entity.id
_entity.type
_entity.pdbx_description
1 polymer ?
#
loop_
_entity_poly.entity_id
_entity_poly.type
_entity_poly.pdbx_seq_one_letter_code
_entity_poly.pdbx_strand_id
1 'polypeptide(L)'
;MADEKDTQLTQIEHELTDLLVADRKAWAKSYLLMNRVQDEKLYEGKYRSFTQWMNALAEQTHYNVSTLWARFNAGRTYADYSERMNSIGKTTPKVTDLDISPDSITIIGKIAKSDKNLADDLMPKVLNKELSRADVRQAFYQIRQQKHNRALAASSIPDTERKILEEEAGKDVVALLDLSKVTAGEMCETYEHSTSWFAPTRPHRVRDVYFTVEELPVYSGTTRKARRMDICAFTNIDQKFSATNKLTIHCIENKVDKNDLLNDHKMAEYVPYCDYFWLSVTPDLVDVAKDYIADGWGLLSVDRKRNITTIIKAKKHDCLFRDETYSQALSKIALKKHHIEY
;
A
#
# COMPACT_ATOMS: atom_id res chain seq x y z
N MET A 1 37.70 5.05 10.77
CA MET A 1 36.59 5.91 10.29
C MET A 1 35.73 5.23 9.23
N ALA A 2 36.26 4.73 8.11
CA ALA A 2 35.45 4.01 7.11
C ALA A 2 34.81 2.71 7.66
N ASP A 3 35.60 1.92 8.40
CA ASP A 3 35.17 0.65 9.01
C ASP A 3 34.10 0.82 10.11
N GLU A 4 34.19 1.93 10.86
CA GLU A 4 33.22 2.27 11.91
C GLU A 4 31.89 2.75 11.33
N LYS A 5 31.91 3.57 10.27
CA LYS A 5 30.70 3.99 9.56
C LYS A 5 29.99 2.81 8.91
N ASP A 6 30.72 1.88 8.30
CA ASP A 6 30.14 0.70 7.67
C ASP A 6 29.52 -0.25 8.70
N THR A 7 30.16 -0.42 9.85
CA THR A 7 29.60 -1.16 11.00
C THR A 7 28.29 -0.52 11.49
N GLN A 8 28.27 0.80 11.68
CA GLN A 8 27.07 1.53 12.13
C GLN A 8 25.94 1.47 11.09
N LEU A 9 26.27 1.61 9.80
CA LEU A 9 25.29 1.50 8.72
C LEU A 9 24.68 0.10 8.69
N THR A 10 25.50 -0.93 8.78
CA THR A 10 25.05 -2.34 8.76
C THR A 10 24.16 -2.68 9.96
N GLN A 11 24.48 -2.12 11.14
CA GLN A 11 23.63 -2.26 12.33
C GLN A 11 22.27 -1.58 12.14
N ILE A 12 22.25 -0.37 11.58
CA ILE A 12 21.00 0.34 11.27
C ILE A 12 20.19 -0.38 10.19
N GLU A 13 20.83 -0.93 9.16
CA GLU A 13 20.16 -1.72 8.11
C GLU A 13 19.49 -2.97 8.68
N HIS A 14 20.13 -3.65 9.65
CA HIS A 14 19.51 -4.76 10.39
C HIS A 14 18.29 -4.30 11.20
N GLU A 15 18.45 -3.28 12.04
CA GLU A 15 17.35 -2.78 12.88
C GLU A 15 16.16 -2.28 12.04
N LEU A 16 16.43 -1.62 10.91
CA LEU A 16 15.39 -1.22 9.96
C LEU A 16 14.72 -2.43 9.31
N THR A 17 15.46 -3.47 8.96
CA THR A 17 14.88 -4.71 8.40
C THR A 17 13.90 -5.32 9.40
N ASP A 18 14.30 -5.44 10.67
CA ASP A 18 13.45 -5.99 11.73
C ASP A 18 12.20 -5.12 11.95
N LEU A 19 12.36 -3.80 12.05
CA LEU A 19 11.24 -2.87 12.26
C LEU A 19 10.24 -2.87 11.10
N LEU A 20 10.72 -2.86 9.85
CA LEU A 20 9.88 -2.78 8.66
C LEU A 20 9.09 -4.07 8.43
N VAL A 21 9.63 -5.22 8.87
CA VAL A 21 8.98 -6.53 8.78
C VAL A 21 8.03 -6.78 9.95
N ALA A 22 8.41 -6.40 11.19
CA ALA A 22 7.69 -6.76 12.41
C ALA A 22 6.59 -5.78 12.83
N ASP A 23 6.78 -4.46 12.67
CA ASP A 23 5.82 -3.47 13.16
C ASP A 23 5.62 -2.30 12.19
N ARG A 24 4.57 -2.42 11.36
CA ARG A 24 4.17 -1.36 10.42
C ARG A 24 3.72 -0.06 11.13
N LYS A 25 3.47 -0.08 12.45
CA LYS A 25 3.15 1.11 13.26
C LYS A 25 4.39 1.78 13.84
N ALA A 26 5.56 1.13 13.87
CA ALA A 26 6.83 1.69 14.34
C ALA A 26 7.47 2.70 13.35
N TRP A 27 6.66 3.52 12.69
CA TRP A 27 7.11 4.46 11.68
C TRP A 27 8.07 5.52 12.26
N ALA A 28 7.87 5.93 13.51
CA ALA A 28 8.70 6.91 14.19
C ALA A 28 10.13 6.40 14.44
N LYS A 29 10.27 5.13 14.86
CA LYS A 29 11.58 4.48 15.02
C LYS A 29 12.29 4.33 13.69
N SER A 30 11.56 3.87 12.66
CA SER A 30 12.07 3.79 11.29
C SER A 30 12.59 5.15 10.81
N TYR A 31 11.83 6.22 11.06
CA TYR A 31 12.25 7.58 10.76
C TYR A 31 13.56 7.95 11.46
N LEU A 32 13.69 7.74 12.78
CA LEU A 32 14.89 8.12 13.53
C LEU A 32 16.16 7.45 12.98
N LEU A 33 16.07 6.17 12.63
CA LEU A 33 17.17 5.42 12.02
C LEU A 33 17.54 5.94 10.63
N MET A 34 16.54 6.13 9.75
CA MET A 34 16.76 6.75 8.43
C MET A 34 17.32 8.17 8.56
N ASN A 35 16.86 8.92 9.55
CA ASN A 35 17.30 10.27 9.82
C ASN A 35 18.77 10.33 10.22
N ARG A 36 19.19 9.41 11.09
CA ARG A 36 20.58 9.27 11.49
C ARG A 36 21.49 8.94 10.30
N VAL A 37 21.09 8.01 9.45
CA VAL A 37 21.84 7.67 8.22
C VAL A 37 22.02 8.88 7.33
N GLN A 38 21.00 9.73 7.20
CA GLN A 38 21.06 10.96 6.41
C GLN A 38 21.94 12.04 7.06
N ASP A 39 21.74 12.33 8.35
CA ASP A 39 22.43 13.41 9.06
C ASP A 39 23.92 13.12 9.28
N GLU A 40 24.26 11.88 9.65
CA GLU A 40 25.66 11.44 9.85
C GLU A 40 26.32 10.99 8.53
N LYS A 41 25.57 10.99 7.43
CA LYS A 41 25.99 10.53 6.10
C LYS A 41 26.65 9.16 6.15
N LEU A 42 26.00 8.21 6.81
CA LEU A 42 26.54 6.86 7.02
C LEU A 42 26.59 6.04 5.73
N TYR A 43 25.77 6.39 4.74
CA TYR A 43 25.74 5.76 3.43
C TYR A 43 26.98 6.04 2.57
N GLU A 44 27.73 7.12 2.85
CA GLU A 44 28.90 7.50 2.06
C GLU A 44 30.00 6.43 2.16
N GLY A 45 30.52 6.01 0.99
CA GLY A 45 31.53 4.94 0.88
C GLY A 45 30.95 3.63 0.35
N LYS A 46 29.70 3.31 0.68
CA LYS A 46 28.98 2.12 0.17
C LYS A 46 27.94 2.48 -0.90
N TYR A 47 27.32 3.65 -0.77
CA TYR A 47 26.34 4.18 -1.71
C TYR A 47 26.71 5.62 -2.13
N ARG A 48 26.31 5.99 -3.35
CA ARG A 48 26.57 7.32 -3.95
C ARG A 48 25.66 8.40 -3.39
N SER A 49 24.52 8.04 -2.82
CA SER A 49 23.57 8.97 -2.22
C SER A 49 22.62 8.27 -1.25
N PHE A 50 22.00 9.05 -0.36
CA PHE A 50 20.93 8.57 0.51
C PHE A 50 19.76 7.94 -0.25
N THR A 51 19.41 8.50 -1.42
CA THR A 51 18.39 7.93 -2.30
C THR A 51 18.78 6.55 -2.80
N GLN A 52 20.04 6.33 -3.17
CA GLN A 52 20.51 5.02 -3.59
C GLN A 52 20.45 4.02 -2.43
N TRP A 53 20.87 4.43 -1.23
CA TRP A 53 20.74 3.62 -0.02
C TRP A 53 19.27 3.26 0.29
N MET A 54 18.37 4.24 0.24
CA MET A 54 16.91 4.02 0.42
C MET A 54 16.32 3.02 -0.57
N ASN A 55 16.73 3.08 -1.84
CA ASN A 55 16.30 2.13 -2.86
C ASN A 55 16.83 0.72 -2.57
N ALA A 56 18.09 0.60 -2.14
CA ALA A 56 18.70 -0.68 -1.78
C ALA A 56 18.02 -1.30 -0.55
N LEU A 57 17.74 -0.49 0.49
CA LEU A 57 16.99 -0.91 1.68
C LEU A 57 15.59 -1.41 1.31
N ALA A 58 14.88 -0.70 0.45
CA ALA A 58 13.56 -1.12 -0.04
C ALA A 58 13.62 -2.45 -0.79
N GLU A 59 14.64 -2.66 -1.63
CA GLU A 59 14.83 -3.90 -2.37
C GLU A 59 15.14 -5.08 -1.43
N GLN A 60 16.05 -4.90 -0.48
CA GLN A 60 16.45 -5.91 0.51
C GLN A 60 15.29 -6.32 1.43
N THR A 61 14.51 -5.35 1.91
CA THR A 61 13.39 -5.59 2.83
C THR A 61 12.09 -5.96 2.12
N HIS A 62 12.09 -5.92 0.78
CA HIS A 62 10.88 -6.00 -0.05
C HIS A 62 9.78 -5.00 0.35
N TYR A 63 10.19 -3.86 0.91
CA TYR A 63 9.29 -2.81 1.35
C TYR A 63 9.11 -1.77 0.24
N ASN A 64 7.94 -1.12 0.20
CA ASN A 64 7.70 -0.09 -0.81
C ASN A 64 8.54 1.18 -0.51
N VAL A 65 9.39 1.56 -1.45
CA VAL A 65 10.29 2.72 -1.30
C VAL A 65 9.54 4.04 -1.10
N SER A 66 8.38 4.22 -1.72
CA SER A 66 7.53 5.40 -1.53
C SER A 66 6.99 5.48 -0.11
N THR A 67 6.70 4.34 0.53
CA THR A 67 6.30 4.30 1.93
C THR A 67 7.45 4.67 2.87
N LEU A 68 8.68 4.23 2.58
CA LEU A 68 9.86 4.66 3.35
C LEU A 68 10.05 6.18 3.25
N TRP A 69 9.97 6.74 2.04
CA TRP A 69 10.04 8.19 1.83
C TRP A 69 8.92 8.94 2.55
N ALA A 70 7.68 8.43 2.52
CA ALA A 70 6.57 9.04 3.25
C ALA A 70 6.84 9.10 4.75
N ARG A 71 7.33 8.01 5.36
CA ARG A 71 7.70 7.97 6.79
C ARG A 71 8.85 8.92 7.11
N PHE A 72 9.88 8.94 6.28
CA PHE A 72 11.03 9.84 6.44
C PHE A 72 10.58 11.32 6.40
N ASN A 73 9.79 11.69 5.41
CA ASN A 73 9.29 13.05 5.24
C ASN A 73 8.31 13.46 6.35
N ALA A 74 7.47 12.53 6.83
CA ALA A 74 6.61 12.76 7.98
C ALA A 74 7.44 13.12 9.22
N GLY A 75 8.47 12.32 9.52
CA GLY A 75 9.33 12.58 10.66
C GLY A 75 10.09 13.91 10.55
N ARG A 76 10.64 14.24 9.37
CA ARG A 76 11.26 15.55 9.12
C ARG A 76 10.30 16.71 9.33
N THR A 77 9.09 16.60 8.78
CA THR A 77 8.05 17.63 8.96
C THR A 77 7.73 17.84 10.44
N TYR A 78 7.64 16.75 11.21
CA TYR A 78 7.41 16.83 12.65
C TYR A 78 8.60 17.43 13.40
N ALA A 79 9.82 17.05 13.05
CA ALA A 79 11.04 17.61 13.64
C ALA A 79 11.12 19.12 13.41
N ASP A 80 10.87 19.58 12.18
CA ASP A 80 10.84 21.02 11.86
C ASP A 80 9.76 21.75 12.66
N TYR A 81 8.58 21.15 12.83
CA TYR A 81 7.51 21.70 13.67
C TYR A 81 7.93 21.79 15.14
N SER A 82 8.51 20.71 15.68
CA SER A 82 8.99 20.65 17.06
C SER A 82 10.05 21.71 17.33
N GLU A 83 11.03 21.88 16.43
CA GLU A 83 12.06 22.90 16.53
C GLU A 83 11.46 24.32 16.57
N ARG A 84 10.48 24.60 15.69
CA ARG A 84 9.76 25.89 15.71
C ARG A 84 9.02 26.11 17.02
N MET A 85 8.30 25.12 17.53
CA MET A 85 7.56 25.24 18.79
C MET A 85 8.50 25.43 19.99
N ASN A 86 9.61 24.69 20.04
CA ASN A 86 10.62 24.82 21.07
C ASN A 86 11.26 26.22 21.06
N SER A 87 11.50 26.81 19.88
CA SER A 87 12.05 28.16 19.73
C SER A 87 11.16 29.26 20.33
N ILE A 88 9.85 29.00 20.45
CA ILE A 88 8.87 29.91 21.09
C ILE A 88 8.47 29.45 22.51
N GLY A 89 9.26 28.56 23.11
CA GLY A 89 9.07 28.08 24.48
C GLY A 89 7.91 27.09 24.67
N LYS A 90 7.35 26.55 23.59
CA LYS A 90 6.32 25.50 23.66
C LYS A 90 6.96 24.12 23.55
N THR A 91 6.60 23.22 24.45
CA THR A 91 7.05 21.83 24.41
C THR A 91 6.17 21.01 23.47
N THR A 92 6.79 20.06 22.78
CA THR A 92 6.08 19.06 21.95
C THR A 92 6.42 17.65 22.41
N PRO A 93 5.54 16.66 22.19
CA PRO A 93 5.87 15.24 22.41
C PRO A 93 7.11 14.80 21.63
N LYS A 94 7.72 13.67 22.00
CA LYS A 94 8.73 13.05 21.14
C LYS A 94 8.03 12.37 19.96
N VAL A 95 8.72 12.29 18.83
CA VAL A 95 8.18 11.61 17.63
C VAL A 95 7.80 10.14 17.91
N THR A 96 8.49 9.49 18.85
CA THR A 96 8.22 8.11 19.29
C THR A 96 6.94 7.94 20.07
N ASP A 97 6.42 9.03 20.65
CA ASP A 97 5.25 9.02 21.53
C ASP A 97 3.97 9.38 20.73
N LEU A 98 4.10 9.56 19.41
CA LEU A 98 3.01 9.96 18.53
C LEU A 98 2.13 8.77 18.13
N ASP A 99 0.87 8.81 18.55
CA ASP A 99 -0.17 7.88 18.12
C ASP A 99 -1.00 8.46 16.96
N ILE A 100 -0.31 8.84 15.87
CA ILE A 100 -0.92 9.36 14.64
C ILE A 100 -0.28 8.76 13.39
N SER A 101 -1.04 8.76 12.28
CA SER A 101 -0.56 8.26 11.00
C SER A 101 0.49 9.20 10.38
N PRO A 102 1.60 8.68 9.83
CA PRO A 102 2.61 9.48 9.13
C PRO A 102 2.05 10.20 7.90
N ASP A 103 0.95 9.70 7.31
CA ASP A 103 0.32 10.35 6.16
C ASP A 103 -0.28 11.71 6.52
N SER A 104 -0.93 11.83 7.69
CA SER A 104 -1.48 13.11 8.18
C SER A 104 -0.39 14.17 8.32
N ILE A 105 0.76 13.78 8.89
CA ILE A 105 1.92 14.66 9.04
C ILE A 105 2.52 15.02 7.68
N THR A 106 2.61 14.06 6.76
CA THR A 106 3.11 14.30 5.40
C THR A 106 2.25 15.33 4.65
N ILE A 107 0.92 15.27 4.80
CA ILE A 107 0.01 16.24 4.20
C ILE A 107 0.22 17.63 4.81
N ILE A 108 0.36 17.71 6.14
CA ILE A 108 0.71 18.97 6.82
C ILE A 108 2.04 19.51 6.29
N GLY A 109 3.03 18.67 6.03
CA GLY A 109 4.31 19.06 5.42
C GLY A 109 4.14 19.66 4.03
N LYS A 110 3.19 19.15 3.23
CA LYS A 110 2.83 19.77 1.94
C LYS A 110 2.15 21.13 2.13
N ILE A 111 1.29 21.29 3.13
CA ILE A 111 0.70 22.58 3.50
C ILE A 111 1.80 23.57 3.90
N ALA A 112 2.76 23.15 4.73
CA ALA A 112 3.84 23.99 5.25
C ALA A 112 4.73 24.61 4.16
N LYS A 113 4.87 23.95 3.00
CA LYS A 113 5.57 24.52 1.83
C LYS A 113 4.88 25.78 1.29
N SER A 114 3.57 25.89 1.50
CA SER A 114 2.72 26.99 1.03
C SER A 114 2.36 27.98 2.12
N ASP A 115 2.06 27.48 3.32
CA ASP A 115 1.58 28.23 4.47
C ASP A 115 2.02 27.53 5.75
N LYS A 116 3.13 28.02 6.34
CA LYS A 116 3.68 27.47 7.58
C LYS A 116 2.79 27.73 8.79
N ASN A 117 2.10 28.87 8.83
CA ASN A 117 1.25 29.24 9.97
C ASN A 117 0.04 28.31 10.03
N LEU A 118 -0.58 28.03 8.89
CA LEU A 118 -1.68 27.08 8.81
C LEU A 118 -1.23 25.66 9.14
N ALA A 119 -0.05 25.24 8.68
CA ALA A 119 0.51 23.94 9.06
C ALA A 119 0.73 23.81 10.58
N ASP A 120 1.24 24.88 11.21
CA ASP A 120 1.50 24.92 12.66
C ASP A 120 0.20 24.99 13.49
N ASP A 121 -0.90 25.49 12.93
CA ASP A 121 -2.25 25.44 13.53
C ASP A 121 -2.91 24.05 13.37
N LEU A 122 -2.67 23.36 12.25
CA LEU A 122 -3.25 22.03 11.98
C LEU A 122 -2.55 20.90 12.74
N MET A 123 -1.23 20.97 12.90
CA MET A 123 -0.45 19.94 13.59
C MET A 123 -0.95 19.60 15.01
N PRO A 124 -1.16 20.57 15.93
CA PRO A 124 -1.66 20.25 17.27
C PRO A 124 -3.06 19.62 17.25
N LYS A 125 -3.94 20.04 16.33
CA LYS A 125 -5.27 19.45 16.18
C LYS A 125 -5.21 17.99 15.73
N VAL A 126 -4.25 17.62 14.89
CA VAL A 126 -4.00 16.22 14.52
C VAL A 126 -3.41 15.44 15.69
N LEU A 127 -2.43 16.01 16.40
CA LEU A 127 -1.81 15.37 17.58
C LEU A 127 -2.85 15.07 18.67
N ASN A 128 -3.80 15.98 18.88
CA ASN A 128 -4.90 15.83 19.83
C ASN A 128 -6.07 14.98 19.32
N LYS A 129 -5.98 14.44 18.10
CA LYS A 129 -7.05 13.66 17.42
C LYS A 129 -8.35 14.45 17.20
N GLU A 130 -8.27 15.79 17.20
CA GLU A 130 -9.38 16.69 16.85
C GLU A 130 -9.62 16.73 15.33
N LEU A 131 -8.56 16.51 14.54
CA LEU A 131 -8.64 16.34 13.09
C LEU A 131 -8.19 14.93 12.69
N SER A 132 -9.05 14.26 11.96
CA SER A 132 -8.71 12.98 11.32
C SER A 132 -7.82 13.22 10.09
N ARG A 133 -7.23 12.13 9.60
CA ARG A 133 -6.51 12.12 8.32
C ARG A 133 -7.36 12.67 7.17
N ALA A 134 -8.66 12.39 7.15
CA ALA A 134 -9.57 12.85 6.10
C ALA A 134 -9.76 14.38 6.15
N ASP A 135 -9.87 14.94 7.36
CA ASP A 135 -10.05 16.38 7.54
C ASP A 135 -8.82 17.17 7.08
N VAL A 136 -7.63 16.68 7.40
CA VAL A 136 -6.36 17.29 6.96
C VAL A 136 -6.21 17.25 5.45
N ARG A 137 -6.63 16.15 4.80
CA ARG A 137 -6.68 16.06 3.33
C ARG A 137 -7.62 17.09 2.74
N GLN A 138 -8.81 17.23 3.34
CA GLN A 138 -9.81 18.21 2.89
C GLN A 138 -9.28 19.64 3.01
N ALA A 139 -8.59 19.97 4.12
CA ALA A 139 -7.96 21.27 4.30
C ALA A 139 -6.88 21.55 3.24
N PHE A 140 -5.99 20.59 2.99
CA PHE A 140 -4.98 20.71 1.92
C PHE A 140 -5.62 20.94 0.54
N TYR A 141 -6.72 20.22 0.25
CA TYR A 141 -7.46 20.39 -0.98
C TYR A 141 -8.05 21.80 -1.12
N GLN A 142 -8.72 22.31 -0.08
CA GLN A 142 -9.31 23.65 -0.11
C GLN A 142 -8.25 24.73 -0.39
N ILE A 143 -7.06 24.62 0.21
CA ILE A 143 -5.94 25.53 -0.04
C ILE A 143 -5.53 25.49 -1.51
N ARG A 144 -5.40 24.29 -2.08
CA ARG A 144 -5.03 24.13 -3.50
C ARG A 144 -6.13 24.64 -4.43
N GLN A 145 -7.39 24.36 -4.14
CA GLN A 145 -8.53 24.85 -4.92
C GLN A 145 -8.62 26.37 -4.87
N GLN A 146 -8.39 26.99 -3.71
CA GLN A 146 -8.32 28.46 -3.60
C GLN A 146 -7.15 29.03 -4.42
N LYS A 147 -5.96 28.41 -4.36
CA LYS A 147 -4.81 28.81 -5.20
C LYS A 147 -5.12 28.69 -6.69
N HIS A 148 -5.75 27.60 -7.09
CA HIS A 148 -6.18 27.38 -8.47
C HIS A 148 -7.21 28.44 -8.92
N ASN A 149 -8.24 28.69 -8.12
CA ASN A 149 -9.24 29.71 -8.43
C ASN A 149 -8.63 31.12 -8.49
N ARG A 150 -7.65 31.43 -7.63
CA ARG A 150 -6.90 32.69 -7.69
C ARG A 150 -6.05 32.78 -8.95
N ALA A 151 -5.42 31.69 -9.37
CA ALA A 151 -4.66 31.65 -10.62
C ALA A 151 -5.58 31.87 -11.84
N LEU A 152 -6.74 31.20 -11.90
CA LEU A 152 -7.73 31.40 -12.95
C LEU A 152 -8.34 32.81 -12.98
N ALA A 153 -8.45 33.46 -11.82
CA ALA A 153 -8.95 34.82 -11.68
C ALA A 153 -7.87 35.89 -11.99
N ALA A 154 -6.59 35.52 -12.05
CA ALA A 154 -5.52 36.43 -12.44
C ALA A 154 -5.56 36.61 -13.96
N SER A 155 -6.03 37.77 -14.41
CA SER A 155 -6.24 38.15 -15.82
C SER A 155 -4.97 38.28 -16.68
N SER A 156 -3.84 37.73 -16.22
CA SER A 156 -2.51 37.89 -16.84
C SER A 156 -1.82 36.58 -17.17
N ILE A 157 -2.46 35.41 -16.98
CA ILE A 157 -1.85 34.12 -17.26
C ILE A 157 -2.10 33.72 -18.73
N PRO A 158 -1.07 33.43 -19.52
CA PRO A 158 -1.23 32.90 -20.88
C PRO A 158 -2.03 31.60 -20.92
N ASP A 159 -2.88 31.43 -21.94
CA ASP A 159 -3.80 30.28 -22.07
C ASP A 159 -3.13 28.90 -22.01
N THR A 160 -1.87 28.79 -22.46
CA THR A 160 -1.07 27.56 -22.37
C THR A 160 -0.72 27.20 -20.94
N GLU A 161 -0.35 28.20 -20.14
CA GLU A 161 0.02 28.01 -18.73
C GLU A 161 -1.22 27.75 -17.87
N ARG A 162 -2.34 28.38 -18.24
CA ARG A 162 -3.67 28.08 -17.71
C ARG A 162 -4.08 26.62 -17.95
N LYS A 163 -3.91 26.10 -19.16
CA LYS A 163 -4.23 24.68 -19.48
C LYS A 163 -3.37 23.68 -18.70
N ILE A 164 -2.09 23.96 -18.50
CA ILE A 164 -1.20 23.12 -17.70
C ILE A 164 -1.66 23.10 -16.23
N LEU A 165 -2.00 24.27 -15.67
CA LEU A 165 -2.53 24.38 -14.32
C LEU A 165 -3.89 23.68 -14.16
N GLU A 166 -4.77 23.76 -15.16
CA GLU A 166 -6.05 23.06 -15.21
C GLU A 166 -5.86 21.53 -15.27
N GLU A 167 -4.90 21.02 -16.06
CA GLU A 167 -4.56 19.58 -16.13
C GLU A 167 -3.91 19.06 -14.84
N GLU A 168 -2.97 19.80 -14.24
CA GLU A 168 -2.32 19.39 -12.99
C GLU A 168 -3.29 19.43 -11.80
N ALA A 169 -4.16 20.43 -11.73
CA ALA A 169 -5.23 20.47 -10.73
C ALA A 169 -6.25 19.35 -10.95
N GLY A 170 -6.65 19.08 -12.20
CA GLY A 170 -7.57 18.01 -12.55
C GLY A 170 -7.06 16.62 -12.17
N LYS A 171 -5.77 16.33 -12.38
CA LYS A 171 -5.15 15.05 -12.00
C LYS A 171 -5.17 14.80 -10.49
N ASP A 172 -4.92 15.83 -9.69
CA ASP A 172 -4.92 15.72 -8.22
C ASP A 172 -6.34 15.75 -7.62
N VAL A 173 -7.29 16.47 -8.21
CA VAL A 173 -8.70 16.50 -7.79
C VAL A 173 -9.37 15.14 -8.04
N VAL A 174 -9.11 14.50 -9.18
CA VAL A 174 -9.64 13.17 -9.52
C VAL A 174 -8.99 12.08 -8.64
N ALA A 175 -7.69 12.20 -8.32
CA ALA A 175 -7.01 11.26 -7.43
C ALA A 175 -7.42 11.38 -5.94
N LEU A 176 -7.96 12.54 -5.50
CA LEU A 176 -8.33 12.81 -4.11
C LEU A 176 -9.83 12.82 -3.82
N LEU A 177 -10.69 13.08 -4.82
CA LEU A 177 -12.16 12.94 -4.66
C LEU A 177 -12.63 11.48 -4.68
N ASP A 178 -11.74 10.53 -4.93
CA ASP A 178 -12.05 9.11 -4.79
C ASP A 178 -11.90 8.58 -3.35
N LEU A 179 -12.34 9.38 -2.38
CA LEU A 179 -12.96 8.83 -1.16
C LEU A 179 -14.16 7.92 -1.50
N SER A 180 -14.51 7.83 -2.80
CA SER A 180 -15.43 6.85 -3.37
C SER A 180 -15.01 5.44 -3.63
N LYS A 181 -13.71 5.20 -3.67
CA LYS A 181 -13.21 3.90 -4.08
C LYS A 181 -12.72 3.11 -2.89
N VAL A 182 -13.08 1.84 -2.92
CA VAL A 182 -12.48 0.82 -2.07
C VAL A 182 -11.00 0.77 -2.43
N THR A 183 -10.13 0.87 -1.43
CA THR A 183 -8.69 0.70 -1.62
C THR A 183 -8.31 -0.77 -1.77
N ALA A 184 -7.16 -1.08 -2.37
CA ALA A 184 -6.70 -2.46 -2.50
C ALA A 184 -6.58 -3.18 -1.14
N GLY A 185 -6.12 -2.48 -0.10
CA GLY A 185 -6.06 -3.03 1.26
C GLY A 185 -7.44 -3.34 1.84
N GLU A 186 -8.45 -2.51 1.59
CA GLU A 186 -9.83 -2.79 2.00
C GLU A 186 -10.43 -3.97 1.23
N MET A 187 -10.07 -4.15 -0.05
CA MET A 187 -10.44 -5.37 -0.79
C MET A 187 -9.82 -6.61 -0.13
N CYS A 188 -8.52 -6.59 0.19
CA CYS A 188 -7.87 -7.70 0.91
C CYS A 188 -8.57 -8.06 2.22
N GLU A 189 -8.85 -7.06 3.05
CA GLU A 189 -9.57 -7.26 4.32
C GLU A 189 -10.99 -7.82 4.08
N THR A 190 -11.66 -7.38 3.02
CA THR A 190 -12.99 -7.88 2.64
C THR A 190 -12.97 -9.37 2.31
N TYR A 191 -11.96 -9.82 1.56
CA TYR A 191 -11.81 -11.23 1.22
C TYR A 191 -11.36 -12.08 2.40
N GLU A 192 -10.53 -11.57 3.31
CA GLU A 192 -10.15 -12.30 4.52
C GLU A 192 -11.39 -12.68 5.38
N HIS A 193 -12.40 -11.81 5.41
CA HIS A 193 -13.57 -11.95 6.28
C HIS A 193 -14.85 -12.45 5.58
N SER A 194 -14.82 -12.72 4.27
CA SER A 194 -16.01 -13.12 3.53
C SER A 194 -15.76 -14.25 2.53
N THR A 195 -16.64 -15.25 2.56
CA THR A 195 -16.70 -16.37 1.61
C THR A 195 -17.93 -16.30 0.70
N SER A 196 -18.66 -15.19 0.68
CA SER A 196 -19.94 -15.08 -0.04
C SER A 196 -19.80 -15.18 -1.57
N TRP A 197 -18.59 -14.95 -2.08
CA TRP A 197 -18.29 -14.71 -3.49
C TRP A 197 -18.08 -15.98 -4.34
N PHE A 198 -17.88 -17.15 -3.72
CA PHE A 198 -17.70 -18.43 -4.43
C PHE A 198 -18.80 -19.47 -4.19
N ALA A 199 -19.99 -19.04 -3.74
CA ALA A 199 -21.20 -19.88 -3.61
C ALA A 199 -20.96 -21.23 -2.89
N PRO A 200 -20.81 -21.24 -1.56
CA PRO A 200 -20.36 -22.40 -0.81
C PRO A 200 -21.34 -23.58 -0.90
N THR A 201 -20.89 -24.72 -1.42
CA THR A 201 -21.61 -26.00 -1.29
C THR A 201 -21.10 -26.71 -0.05
N ARG A 202 -21.73 -26.47 1.10
CA ARG A 202 -21.30 -27.03 2.40
C ARG A 202 -21.48 -28.55 2.44
N PRO A 203 -20.41 -29.36 2.46
CA PRO A 203 -20.54 -30.80 2.67
C PRO A 203 -20.75 -31.07 4.17
N HIS A 204 -21.74 -31.89 4.53
CA HIS A 204 -22.12 -32.17 5.92
C HIS A 204 -21.05 -32.88 6.78
N ARG A 205 -19.81 -33.12 6.29
CA ARG A 205 -18.83 -34.03 6.95
C ARG A 205 -17.35 -33.64 6.83
N VAL A 206 -17.02 -32.45 6.33
CA VAL A 206 -15.61 -31.97 6.25
C VAL A 206 -15.46 -30.69 7.06
N ARG A 207 -14.33 -30.50 7.75
CA ARG A 207 -14.04 -29.24 8.42
C ARG A 207 -13.77 -28.17 7.36
N ASP A 208 -14.55 -27.10 7.38
CA ASP A 208 -14.36 -25.96 6.49
C ASP A 208 -12.99 -25.32 6.73
N VAL A 209 -12.26 -25.13 5.64
CA VAL A 209 -10.99 -24.39 5.60
C VAL A 209 -11.19 -23.22 4.65
N TYR A 210 -10.89 -22.03 5.16
CA TYR A 210 -10.78 -20.81 4.37
C TYR A 210 -9.71 -19.93 5.00
N PHE A 211 -8.76 -19.48 4.20
CA PHE A 211 -7.82 -18.43 4.57
C PHE A 211 -7.27 -17.76 3.31
N THR A 212 -6.83 -16.53 3.47
CA THR A 212 -6.21 -15.74 2.41
C THR A 212 -4.74 -15.49 2.74
N VAL A 213 -3.93 -15.34 1.69
CA VAL A 213 -2.54 -14.87 1.77
C VAL A 213 -2.38 -13.74 0.77
N GLU A 214 -2.18 -12.52 1.28
CA GLU A 214 -1.92 -11.35 0.44
C GLU A 214 -0.52 -11.40 -0.16
N GLU A 215 -0.27 -10.73 -1.29
CA GLU A 215 1.06 -10.47 -1.86
C GLU A 215 1.92 -11.74 -2.04
N LEU A 216 1.30 -12.85 -2.43
CA LEU A 216 1.96 -14.16 -2.46
C LEU A 216 3.00 -14.20 -3.60
N PRO A 217 4.30 -14.37 -3.31
CA PRO A 217 5.32 -14.39 -4.36
C PRO A 217 5.20 -15.65 -5.23
N VAL A 218 5.30 -15.48 -6.54
CA VAL A 218 5.34 -16.57 -7.54
C VAL A 218 6.45 -16.31 -8.56
N TYR A 219 7.08 -17.38 -9.04
CA TYR A 219 8.26 -17.29 -9.91
C TYR A 219 7.93 -17.76 -11.32
N SER A 220 7.29 -16.89 -12.11
CA SER A 220 6.89 -17.19 -13.50
C SER A 220 8.07 -17.44 -14.46
N GLY A 221 9.33 -17.30 -14.01
CA GLY A 221 10.53 -17.49 -14.82
C GLY A 221 10.77 -16.41 -15.88
N THR A 222 9.82 -15.49 -16.10
CA THR A 222 9.90 -14.41 -17.09
C THR A 222 10.74 -13.23 -16.62
N THR A 223 10.98 -13.09 -15.30
CA THR A 223 11.85 -12.04 -14.74
C THR A 223 12.67 -12.53 -13.56
N ARG A 224 13.77 -11.81 -13.25
CA ARG A 224 14.61 -12.07 -12.06
C ARG A 224 13.92 -11.74 -10.73
N LYS A 225 12.79 -11.02 -10.75
CA LYS A 225 12.04 -10.65 -9.54
C LYS A 225 10.78 -11.50 -9.44
N ALA A 226 10.48 -12.00 -8.24
CA ALA A 226 9.21 -12.68 -7.97
C ALA A 226 8.05 -11.73 -8.29
N ARG A 227 7.04 -12.26 -9.00
CA ARG A 227 5.74 -11.59 -9.11
C ARG A 227 4.92 -11.85 -7.87
N ARG A 228 3.86 -11.08 -7.64
CA ARG A 228 3.04 -11.20 -6.43
C ARG A 228 1.58 -11.26 -6.83
N MET A 229 0.89 -12.32 -6.44
CA MET A 229 -0.57 -12.38 -6.51
C MET A 229 -1.12 -11.52 -5.38
N ASP A 230 -2.01 -10.58 -5.69
CA ASP A 230 -2.57 -9.65 -4.69
C ASP A 230 -3.20 -10.42 -3.53
N ILE A 231 -4.08 -11.38 -3.83
CA ILE A 231 -4.69 -12.26 -2.84
C ILE A 231 -4.73 -13.69 -3.38
N CYS A 232 -4.20 -14.63 -2.60
CA CYS A 232 -4.34 -16.06 -2.82
C CYS A 232 -5.25 -16.66 -1.73
N ALA A 233 -6.47 -17.05 -2.09
CA ALA A 233 -7.42 -17.68 -1.16
C ALA A 233 -7.40 -19.21 -1.30
N PHE A 234 -7.35 -19.90 -0.17
CA PHE A 234 -7.32 -21.36 -0.10
C PHE A 234 -8.60 -21.87 0.57
N THR A 235 -9.31 -22.80 -0.07
CA THR A 235 -10.55 -23.33 0.49
C THR A 235 -10.86 -24.77 0.10
N ASN A 236 -11.65 -25.47 0.91
CA ASN A 236 -12.27 -26.75 0.55
C ASN A 236 -13.81 -26.66 0.48
N ILE A 237 -14.38 -25.47 0.65
CA ILE A 237 -15.82 -25.25 0.79
C ILE A 237 -16.54 -25.29 -0.58
N ASP A 238 -15.80 -25.10 -1.67
CA ASP A 238 -16.29 -25.13 -3.06
C ASP A 238 -16.27 -26.54 -3.68
N GLN A 239 -15.70 -27.54 -2.98
CA GLN A 239 -15.58 -28.91 -3.48
C GLN A 239 -16.78 -29.77 -3.06
N LYS A 240 -17.50 -30.31 -4.04
CA LYS A 240 -18.44 -31.42 -3.82
C LYS A 240 -17.64 -32.68 -3.46
N PHE A 241 -17.68 -33.08 -2.19
CA PHE A 241 -17.12 -34.34 -1.67
C PHE A 241 -15.65 -34.58 -2.06
N SER A 242 -14.72 -34.08 -1.27
CA SER A 242 -13.30 -34.40 -1.46
C SER A 242 -12.81 -35.34 -0.37
N ALA A 243 -12.50 -36.58 -0.76
CA ALA A 243 -11.71 -37.53 0.02
C ALA A 243 -10.21 -37.17 0.04
N THR A 244 -9.85 -36.00 -0.49
CA THR A 244 -8.47 -35.53 -0.61
C THR A 244 -8.29 -34.27 0.24
N ASN A 245 -7.21 -34.18 1.00
CA ASN A 245 -6.87 -32.97 1.78
C ASN A 245 -6.42 -31.78 0.90
N LYS A 246 -6.90 -31.71 -0.36
CA LYS A 246 -6.48 -30.71 -1.34
C LYS A 246 -7.37 -29.48 -1.28
N LEU A 247 -6.78 -28.32 -1.02
CA LEU A 247 -7.47 -27.03 -1.06
C LEU A 247 -7.52 -26.49 -2.48
N THR A 248 -8.69 -26.02 -2.90
CA THR A 248 -8.84 -25.16 -4.07
C THR A 248 -8.09 -23.85 -3.84
N ILE A 249 -7.39 -23.38 -4.87
CA ILE A 249 -6.62 -22.14 -4.88
C ILE A 249 -7.32 -21.12 -5.76
N HIS A 250 -7.68 -19.97 -5.20
CA HIS A 250 -8.21 -18.83 -5.95
C HIS A 250 -7.16 -17.72 -5.96
N CYS A 251 -6.77 -17.26 -7.14
CA CYS A 251 -6.01 -16.02 -7.31
C CYS A 251 -7.02 -14.89 -7.54
N ILE A 252 -6.92 -13.81 -6.77
CA ILE A 252 -7.74 -12.60 -6.92
C ILE A 252 -6.78 -11.44 -7.13
N GLU A 253 -6.85 -10.84 -8.32
CA GLU A 253 -6.08 -9.66 -8.71
C GLU A 253 -6.96 -8.41 -8.55
N ASN A 254 -6.54 -7.45 -7.73
CA ASN A 254 -7.32 -6.26 -7.41
C ASN A 254 -6.92 -5.10 -8.31
N LYS A 255 -7.90 -4.46 -8.97
CA LYS A 255 -7.69 -3.20 -9.70
C LYS A 255 -8.67 -2.15 -9.20
N VAL A 256 -8.13 -1.12 -8.55
CA VAL A 256 -8.91 0.02 -8.01
C VAL A 256 -8.82 1.27 -8.87
N ASP A 257 -7.97 1.23 -9.91
CA ASP A 257 -7.78 2.33 -10.85
C ASP A 257 -7.84 1.82 -12.30
N LYS A 258 -8.37 2.67 -13.18
CA LYS A 258 -8.53 2.33 -14.60
C LYS A 258 -7.19 2.17 -15.31
N ASN A 259 -6.20 3.02 -15.01
CA ASN A 259 -4.89 2.90 -15.64
C ASN A 259 -4.17 1.64 -15.16
N ASP A 260 -4.29 1.29 -13.88
CA ASP A 260 -3.74 0.04 -13.35
C ASP A 260 -4.36 -1.19 -14.03
N LEU A 261 -5.69 -1.21 -14.19
CA LEU A 261 -6.40 -2.27 -14.91
C LEU A 261 -5.90 -2.43 -16.37
N LEU A 262 -5.81 -1.32 -17.10
CA LEU A 262 -5.50 -1.38 -18.54
C LEU A 262 -4.03 -1.66 -18.84
N ASN A 263 -3.11 -1.24 -17.97
CA ASN A 263 -1.66 -1.36 -18.20
C ASN A 263 -1.07 -2.67 -17.67
N ASP A 264 -1.80 -3.43 -16.85
CA ASP A 264 -1.28 -4.69 -16.32
C ASP A 264 -1.50 -5.86 -17.29
N HIS A 265 -0.60 -5.94 -18.26
CA HIS A 265 -0.61 -7.01 -19.26
C HIS A 265 -0.08 -8.36 -18.76
N LYS A 266 0.31 -8.47 -17.48
CA LYS A 266 1.05 -9.63 -16.95
C LYS A 266 0.29 -10.43 -15.91
N MET A 267 -0.90 -9.98 -15.51
CA MET A 267 -1.77 -10.73 -14.58
C MET A 267 -2.09 -12.16 -15.05
N ALA A 268 -2.05 -12.42 -16.37
CA ALA A 268 -2.20 -13.76 -16.92
C ALA A 268 -1.09 -14.75 -16.51
N GLU A 269 0.09 -14.26 -16.10
CA GLU A 269 1.20 -15.09 -15.61
C GLU A 269 0.83 -15.84 -14.30
N TYR A 270 -0.23 -15.43 -13.61
CA TYR A 270 -0.69 -16.04 -12.35
C TYR A 270 -1.61 -17.23 -12.57
N VAL A 271 -2.23 -17.35 -13.74
CA VAL A 271 -3.20 -18.42 -14.05
C VAL A 271 -2.62 -19.82 -13.78
N PRO A 272 -1.37 -20.17 -14.15
CA PRO A 272 -0.81 -21.49 -13.83
C PRO A 272 -0.68 -21.80 -12.32
N TYR A 273 -0.80 -20.81 -11.44
CA TYR A 273 -0.60 -20.92 -9.98
C TYR A 273 -1.89 -21.08 -9.17
N CYS A 274 -3.07 -21.07 -9.81
CA CYS A 274 -4.37 -21.21 -9.14
C CYS A 274 -5.31 -22.21 -9.83
N ASP A 275 -6.43 -22.56 -9.19
CA ASP A 275 -7.56 -23.29 -9.79
C ASP A 275 -8.56 -22.34 -10.46
N TYR A 276 -8.71 -21.15 -9.89
CA TYR A 276 -9.60 -20.10 -10.38
C TYR A 276 -8.89 -18.76 -10.35
N PHE A 277 -8.92 -18.04 -11.46
CA PHE A 277 -8.43 -16.67 -11.55
C PHE A 277 -9.60 -15.69 -11.52
N TRP A 278 -9.49 -14.66 -10.68
CA TRP A 278 -10.49 -13.60 -10.52
C TRP A 278 -9.85 -12.24 -10.70
N LEU A 279 -10.46 -11.42 -11.54
CA LEU A 279 -10.24 -9.98 -11.54
C LEU A 279 -11.25 -9.34 -10.59
N SER A 280 -10.78 -8.59 -9.60
CA SER A 280 -11.62 -7.86 -8.64
C SER A 280 -11.47 -6.37 -8.85
N VAL A 281 -12.59 -5.68 -9.02
CA VAL A 281 -12.61 -4.25 -9.33
C VAL A 281 -13.61 -3.47 -8.47
N THR A 282 -13.49 -2.14 -8.46
CA THR A 282 -14.53 -1.27 -7.92
C THR A 282 -15.74 -1.20 -8.87
N PRO A 283 -16.95 -0.84 -8.39
CA PRO A 283 -18.17 -0.91 -9.21
C PRO A 283 -18.11 -0.05 -10.48
N ASP A 284 -17.39 1.07 -10.45
CA ASP A 284 -17.23 1.97 -11.59
C ASP A 284 -16.32 1.41 -12.70
N LEU A 285 -15.52 0.38 -12.40
CA LEU A 285 -14.63 -0.27 -13.36
C LEU A 285 -15.23 -1.54 -13.97
N VAL A 286 -16.40 -2.00 -13.50
CA VAL A 286 -17.00 -3.26 -13.94
C VAL A 286 -17.19 -3.33 -15.46
N ASP A 287 -17.72 -2.27 -16.08
CA ASP A 287 -17.96 -2.30 -17.52
C ASP A 287 -16.66 -2.27 -18.33
N VAL A 288 -15.65 -1.52 -17.86
CA VAL A 288 -14.31 -1.53 -18.48
C VAL A 288 -13.66 -2.91 -18.33
N ALA A 289 -13.82 -3.55 -17.18
CA ALA A 289 -13.26 -4.87 -16.90
C ALA A 289 -13.91 -5.98 -17.73
N LYS A 290 -15.22 -5.90 -18.03
CA LYS A 290 -15.90 -6.86 -18.90
C LYS A 290 -15.32 -6.89 -20.31
N ASP A 291 -14.90 -5.75 -20.83
CA ASP A 291 -14.29 -5.65 -22.17
C ASP A 291 -12.85 -6.17 -22.19
N TYR A 292 -12.19 -6.19 -21.03
CA TYR A 292 -10.77 -6.55 -20.88
C TYR A 292 -10.53 -8.01 -20.46
N ILE A 293 -11.47 -8.60 -19.71
CA ILE A 293 -11.29 -9.90 -19.06
C ILE A 293 -11.13 -11.06 -20.06
N ALA A 294 -10.15 -11.93 -19.82
CA ALA A 294 -9.91 -13.11 -20.66
C ALA A 294 -10.95 -14.22 -20.42
N ASP A 295 -11.17 -15.09 -21.42
CA ASP A 295 -12.09 -16.24 -21.25
C ASP A 295 -11.65 -17.15 -20.10
N GLY A 296 -12.63 -17.58 -19.32
CA GLY A 296 -12.43 -18.43 -18.15
C GLY A 296 -12.11 -17.69 -16.86
N TRP A 297 -11.71 -16.41 -16.90
CA TRP A 297 -11.52 -15.61 -15.69
C TRP A 297 -12.85 -15.19 -15.09
N GLY A 298 -12.90 -15.05 -13.76
CA GLY A 298 -14.03 -14.50 -13.05
C GLY A 298 -13.90 -12.99 -12.84
N LEU A 299 -15.04 -12.30 -12.74
CA LEU A 299 -15.10 -10.87 -12.44
C LEU A 299 -15.88 -10.66 -11.14
N LEU A 300 -15.23 -10.03 -10.17
CA LEU A 300 -15.81 -9.63 -8.89
C LEU A 300 -15.88 -8.10 -8.83
N SER A 301 -16.91 -7.59 -8.17
CA SER A 301 -17.02 -6.18 -7.80
C SER A 301 -17.07 -6.06 -6.29
N VAL A 302 -16.26 -5.18 -5.71
CA VAL A 302 -16.28 -4.88 -4.27
C VAL A 302 -16.72 -3.44 -4.05
N ASP A 303 -17.80 -3.25 -3.29
CA ASP A 303 -18.37 -1.93 -3.03
C ASP A 303 -17.86 -1.26 -1.73
N ARG A 304 -18.28 -0.01 -1.54
CA ARG A 304 -18.21 0.81 -0.30
C ARG A 304 -18.33 0.04 1.00
N LYS A 305 -19.35 -0.80 1.03
CA LYS A 305 -19.83 -1.49 2.22
C LYS A 305 -19.17 -2.85 2.37
N ARG A 306 -18.12 -3.13 1.59
CA ARG A 306 -17.38 -4.39 1.53
C ARG A 306 -18.27 -5.56 1.09
N ASN A 307 -19.29 -5.27 0.29
CA ASN A 307 -20.07 -6.31 -0.35
C ASN A 307 -19.33 -6.77 -1.61
N ILE A 308 -19.17 -8.09 -1.72
CA ILE A 308 -18.61 -8.72 -2.92
C ILE A 308 -19.77 -9.18 -3.79
N THR A 309 -19.80 -8.71 -5.04
CA THR A 309 -20.75 -9.15 -6.06
C THR A 309 -20.01 -9.93 -7.14
N THR A 310 -20.44 -11.16 -7.39
CA THR A 310 -19.91 -11.98 -8.49
C THR A 310 -20.62 -11.58 -9.78
N ILE A 311 -19.90 -10.89 -10.67
CA ILE A 311 -20.40 -10.42 -11.97
C ILE A 311 -20.27 -11.54 -13.02
N ILE A 312 -19.10 -12.16 -13.09
CA ILE A 312 -18.80 -13.30 -13.96
C ILE A 312 -18.16 -14.39 -13.11
N LYS A 313 -18.67 -15.62 -13.19
CA LYS A 313 -18.06 -16.76 -12.48
C LYS A 313 -16.81 -17.23 -13.20
N ALA A 314 -15.71 -17.40 -12.46
CA ALA A 314 -14.51 -18.04 -12.99
C ALA A 314 -14.80 -19.51 -13.36
N LYS A 315 -14.13 -19.99 -14.41
CA LYS A 315 -14.07 -21.41 -14.76
C LYS A 315 -12.87 -22.03 -14.05
N LYS A 316 -13.03 -23.27 -13.59
CA LYS A 316 -11.92 -24.02 -13.02
C LYS A 316 -10.94 -24.41 -14.12
N HIS A 317 -9.65 -24.28 -13.85
CA HIS A 317 -8.58 -24.80 -14.69
C HIS A 317 -7.53 -25.55 -13.84
N ASP A 318 -6.58 -26.18 -14.52
CA ASP A 318 -5.51 -26.91 -13.85
C ASP A 318 -4.48 -25.95 -13.25
N CYS A 319 -4.24 -26.10 -11.96
CA CYS A 319 -3.17 -25.41 -11.24
C CYS A 319 -1.85 -26.16 -11.45
N LEU A 320 -1.11 -25.78 -12.49
CA LEU A 320 0.14 -26.43 -12.90
C LEU A 320 1.24 -26.33 -11.83
N PHE A 321 1.32 -25.21 -11.12
CA PHE A 321 2.34 -24.94 -10.11
C PHE A 321 1.81 -25.02 -8.67
N ARG A 322 0.82 -25.89 -8.42
CA ARG A 322 0.17 -26.02 -7.12
C ARG A 322 1.14 -26.20 -5.96
N ASP A 323 2.13 -27.07 -6.10
CA ASP A 323 3.08 -27.38 -5.03
C ASP A 323 3.97 -26.17 -4.73
N GLU A 324 4.32 -25.37 -5.74
CA GLU A 324 5.02 -24.09 -5.55
C GLU A 324 4.11 -23.11 -4.81
N THR A 325 2.86 -22.93 -5.24
CA THR A 325 1.89 -22.05 -4.58
C THR A 325 1.70 -22.42 -3.10
N TYR A 326 1.55 -23.71 -2.78
CA TYR A 326 1.48 -24.18 -1.40
C TYR A 326 2.76 -23.92 -0.62
N SER A 327 3.93 -24.19 -1.21
CA SER A 327 5.22 -23.96 -0.55
C SER A 327 5.40 -22.49 -0.21
N GLN A 328 5.13 -21.57 -1.15
CA GLN A 328 5.22 -20.13 -0.92
C GLN A 328 4.22 -19.67 0.15
N ALA A 329 2.98 -20.18 0.12
CA ALA A 329 1.96 -19.83 1.10
C ALA A 329 2.34 -20.30 2.50
N LEU A 330 2.82 -21.54 2.64
CA LEU A 330 3.28 -22.09 3.91
C LEU A 330 4.49 -21.32 4.45
N SER A 331 5.49 -21.01 3.62
CA SER A 331 6.62 -20.17 4.03
C SER A 331 6.16 -18.81 4.52
N LYS A 332 5.24 -18.16 3.80
CA LYS A 332 4.72 -16.84 4.19
C LYS A 332 3.91 -16.87 5.49
N ILE A 333 3.08 -17.91 5.68
CA ILE A 333 2.31 -18.12 6.92
C ILE A 333 3.25 -18.44 8.09
N ALA A 334 4.26 -19.28 7.87
CA ALA A 334 5.23 -19.64 8.89
C ALA A 334 6.04 -18.42 9.35
N LEU A 335 6.49 -17.56 8.42
CA LEU A 335 7.14 -16.30 8.75
C LEU A 335 6.24 -15.35 9.55
N LYS A 336 4.93 -15.33 9.28
CA LYS A 336 3.96 -14.55 10.05
C LYS A 336 3.70 -15.12 11.45
N LYS A 337 3.90 -16.42 11.67
CA LYS A 337 3.58 -17.14 12.92
C LYS A 337 4.79 -17.34 13.84
N HIS A 338 5.98 -17.46 13.25
CA HIS A 338 7.23 -17.73 13.94
C HIS A 338 8.14 -16.50 13.84
N HIS A 339 7.81 -15.48 14.63
CA HIS A 339 8.83 -14.59 15.18
C HIS A 339 9.67 -15.40 16.16
N ILE A 340 10.58 -16.23 15.66
CA ILE A 340 11.67 -16.76 16.47
C ILE A 340 12.66 -15.60 16.55
N GLU A 341 12.65 -14.91 17.69
CA GLU A 341 13.74 -14.03 18.10
C GLU A 341 15.03 -14.88 18.05
N TYR A 342 15.94 -14.52 17.15
CA TYR A 342 17.31 -14.98 17.18
C TYR A 342 18.18 -13.91 17.81
#